data_AF-A0A1G7ZQK1-F1
#
_entry.id   AF-A0A1G7ZQK1-F1
#
_cell.length_a   1.000
_cell.length_b   1.000
_cell.length_c   1.000
_cell.angle_alpha   90.00
_cell.angle_beta   90.00
_cell.angle_gamma   90.00
#
_symmetry.space_group_name_H-M   'P 1'
#
loop_
_entity.id
_entity.type
_entity.pdbx_description
1 polymer ?
#
loop_
_entity_poly.entity_id
_entity_poly.type
_entity_poly.pdbx_seq_one_letter_code
_entity_poly.pdbx_strand_id
1 'polypeptide(L)' 'MILADQLRSIVAEQLCMSPAEIADHDSLSQKHKMDSLDRVEIGLTVEHVLKVELDDDVMFRFDTIAALIEAVEVAA' A
#
# COMPACT_ATOMS: atom_id res chain seq x y z
N MET A 1 15.53 6.39 2.21
CA MET A 1 14.24 5.91 2.75
C MET A 1 14.12 4.44 2.37
N ILE A 2 13.71 3.58 3.30
CA ILE A 2 13.46 2.17 3.00
C ILE A 2 12.09 2.09 2.32
N LEU A 3 11.92 1.22 1.30
CA LEU A 3 10.67 1.08 0.54
C LEU A 3 9.43 0.93 1.46
N ALA A 4 9.57 0.13 2.53
CA ALA A 4 8.53 -0.07 3.53
C ALA A 4 8.08 1.23 4.23
N ASP A 5 9.00 2.16 4.50
CA ASP A 5 8.66 3.46 5.11
C ASP A 5 7.87 4.33 4.13
N GLN A 6 8.25 4.31 2.84
CA GLN A 6 7.53 5.07 1.81
C GLN A 6 6.10 4.55 1.62
N LEU A 7 5.95 3.23 1.51
CA LEU A 7 4.64 2.61 1.35
C LEU A 7 3.76 2.83 2.58
N ARG A 8 4.33 2.74 3.80
CA ARG A 8 3.60 3.09 5.02
C ARG A 8 3.14 4.54 5.03
N SER A 9 3.98 5.48 4.61
CA SER A 9 3.57 6.89 4.52
C SER A 9 2.40 7.08 3.55
N ILE A 10 2.45 6.47 2.37
CA ILE A 10 1.36 6.58 1.37
C ILE A 10 0.05 6.01 1.92
N VAL A 11 0.09 4.82 2.50
CA VAL A 11 -1.11 4.17 3.07
C VAL A 11 -1.64 4.96 4.26
N ALA A 12 -0.75 5.43 5.13
CA ALA A 12 -1.14 6.21 6.30
C ALA A 12 -1.76 7.56 5.94
N GLU A 13 -1.25 8.23 4.91
CA GLU A 13 -1.86 9.46 4.39
C GLU A 13 -3.28 9.21 3.89
N GLN A 14 -3.50 8.13 3.13
CA GLN A 14 -4.84 7.82 2.63
C GLN A 14 -5.82 7.40 3.72
N LEU A 15 -5.37 6.62 4.69
CA LEU A 15 -6.19 6.19 5.82
C LEU A 15 -6.29 7.25 6.94
N CYS A 16 -5.76 8.46 6.72
CA CYS A 16 -5.74 9.56 7.67
C CYS A 16 -5.19 9.17 9.06
N MET A 17 -4.10 8.39 9.09
CA MET A 17 -3.50 7.86 10.30
C MET A 17 -1.98 8.01 10.34
N SER A 18 -1.33 7.58 11.43
CA SER A 18 0.12 7.64 11.53
C SER A 18 0.78 6.41 10.90
N PRO A 19 1.86 6.56 10.11
CA PRO A 19 2.59 5.42 9.54
C PRO A 19 3.22 4.52 10.61
N ALA A 20 3.42 5.03 11.82
CA ALA A 20 3.91 4.25 12.96
C ALA A 20 2.86 3.27 13.53
N GLU A 21 1.58 3.44 13.19
CA GLU A 21 0.48 2.58 13.64
C GLU A 21 0.21 1.39 12.71
N ILE A 22 0.87 1.37 11.54
CA ILE A 22 0.72 0.34 10.52
C ILE A 22 1.93 -0.60 10.60
N ALA A 23 1.70 -1.85 10.99
CA ALA A 23 2.72 -2.90 10.90
C ALA A 23 2.71 -3.55 9.52
N ASP A 24 3.85 -4.11 9.10
CA ASP A 24 3.99 -4.64 7.73
C ASP A 24 3.00 -5.77 7.40
N HIS A 25 2.58 -6.52 8.42
CA HIS A 25 1.67 -7.67 8.34
C HIS A 25 0.25 -7.36 8.82
N ASP A 26 -0.05 -6.10 9.15
CA ASP A 26 -1.41 -5.72 9.52
C ASP A 26 -2.35 -5.84 8.31
N SER A 27 -3.50 -6.47 8.53
CA SER A 27 -4.61 -6.41 7.57
C SER A 27 -5.16 -4.98 7.52
N LEU A 28 -4.88 -4.28 6.43
CA LEU A 28 -5.33 -2.93 6.17
C LEU A 28 -6.85 -2.86 6.14
N SER A 29 -7.54 -3.85 5.54
CA SER A 29 -9.00 -3.87 5.51
C SER A 29 -9.64 -4.17 6.86
N GLN A 30 -9.14 -5.15 7.62
CA GLN A 30 -9.76 -5.56 8.89
C GLN A 30 -9.39 -4.64 10.05
N LYS A 31 -8.13 -4.23 10.14
CA LYS A 31 -7.61 -3.45 11.28
C LYS A 31 -7.72 -1.96 11.05
N HIS A 32 -7.38 -1.52 9.83
CA HIS A 32 -7.28 -0.11 9.47
C HIS A 32 -8.45 0.39 8.62
N LYS A 33 -9.47 -0.45 8.42
CA LYS A 33 -10.72 -0.14 7.71
C LYS A 33 -10.53 0.33 6.27
N MET A 34 -9.43 -0.06 5.63
CA MET A 34 -9.21 0.18 4.20
C MET A 34 -10.33 -0.47 3.39
N ASP A 35 -11.03 0.33 2.59
CA ASP A 35 -12.05 -0.16 1.68
C ASP A 35 -11.50 -0.43 0.27
N SER A 36 -12.38 -0.86 -0.65
CA SER A 36 -11.99 -1.18 -2.02
C SER A 36 -11.56 0.04 -2.83
N LEU A 37 -12.08 1.23 -2.51
CA LEU A 37 -11.71 2.47 -3.18
C LEU A 37 -10.34 2.94 -2.68
N ASP A 38 -10.13 2.95 -1.37
CA ASP A 38 -8.84 3.28 -0.74
C ASP A 38 -7.71 2.44 -1.35
N ARG A 39 -7.97 1.14 -1.53
CA ARG A 39 -7.02 0.20 -2.10
C ARG A 39 -6.57 0.63 -3.51
N VAL A 40 -7.51 0.99 -4.38
CA VAL A 40 -7.21 1.45 -5.74
C VAL A 40 -6.45 2.77 -5.72
N GLU A 41 -6.88 3.72 -4.89
CA GLU A 41 -6.22 5.02 -4.78
C GLU A 41 -4.77 4.92 -4.26
N ILE A 42 -4.55 4.05 -3.28
CA ILE A 42 -3.21 3.71 -2.79
C ILE A 42 -2.37 3.12 -3.92
N GLY A 43 -2.87 2.11 -4.64
CA GLY A 43 -2.13 1.48 -5.74
C GLY A 43 -1.72 2.48 -6.82
N LEU A 44 -2.65 3.31 -7.28
CA LEU A 44 -2.38 4.39 -8.26
C LEU A 44 -1.36 5.41 -7.74
N THR A 45 -1.43 5.74 -6.45
CA THR A 45 -0.46 6.66 -5.82
C THR A 45 0.93 6.03 -5.78
N VAL A 46 1.04 4.74 -5.46
CA VAL A 46 2.29 4.00 -5.45
C VAL A 46 2.93 3.97 -6.84
N GLU A 47 2.17 3.61 -7.88
CA GLU A 47 2.64 3.65 -9.28
C GLU A 47 3.17 5.03 -9.65
N HIS A 48 2.41 6.08 -9.32
CA HIS A 48 2.78 7.44 -9.67
C HIS A 48 4.04 7.93 -8.94
N VAL A 49 4.19 7.59 -7.65
CA VAL A 49 5.32 8.02 -6.80
C VAL A 49 6.58 7.22 -7.10
N LEU A 50 6.46 5.90 -7.23
CA LEU A 50 7.60 5.00 -7.45
C LEU A 50 7.94 4.79 -8.93
N LYS A 51 7.11 5.29 -9.85
CA LYS A 51 7.27 5.13 -11.31
C LYS A 51 7.33 3.65 -11.72
N VAL A 52 6.48 2.84 -11.11
CA VAL A 52 6.26 1.42 -11.42
C VAL A 52 4.87 1.21 -11.99
N GLU A 53 4.64 0.05 -12.62
CA GLU A 53 3.33 -0.38 -13.09
C GLU A 53 2.95 -1.65 -12.32
N LEU A 54 1.96 -1.53 -11.43
CA LEU A 54 1.51 -2.63 -10.61
C LEU A 54 0.50 -3.47 -11.39
N ASP A 55 0.50 -4.77 -11.12
CA ASP A 55 -0.53 -5.65 -11.68
C ASP A 55 -1.91 -5.29 -11.10
N ASP A 56 -2.90 -5.10 -11.99
CA ASP A 56 -4.27 -4.73 -11.62
C ASP A 56 -4.86 -5.71 -10.58
N ASP A 57 -4.66 -7.02 -10.75
CA ASP A 57 -5.17 -8.03 -9.82
C ASP A 57 -4.55 -7.86 -8.42
N VAL A 58 -3.28 -7.47 -8.34
CA VAL A 58 -2.61 -7.16 -7.07
C VAL A 58 -3.17 -5.88 -6.47
N MET A 59 -3.36 -4.82 -7.27
CA MET A 59 -3.99 -3.57 -6.82
C MET A 59 -5.39 -3.81 -6.26
N PHE A 60 -6.16 -4.75 -6.78
CA PHE A 60 -7.50 -5.04 -6.25
C PHE A 60 -7.49 -5.95 -5.02
N ARG A 61 -6.38 -6.61 -4.67
CA ARG A 61 -6.35 -7.68 -3.66
C ARG A 61 -5.39 -7.48 -2.50
N PHE A 62 -4.43 -6.56 -2.58
CA PHE A 62 -3.47 -6.37 -1.49
C PHE A 62 -4.17 -6.00 -0.18
N ASP A 63 -3.66 -6.50 0.94
CA ASP A 63 -4.24 -6.24 2.26
C ASP A 63 -3.19 -5.92 3.32
N THR A 64 -1.91 -5.94 2.97
CA THR A 64 -0.81 -5.66 3.90
C THR A 64 0.26 -4.84 3.20
N ILE A 65 1.09 -4.12 3.97
CA ILE A 65 2.25 -3.42 3.40
C ILE A 65 3.26 -4.42 2.82
N ALA A 66 3.44 -5.58 3.45
CA ALA A 66 4.31 -6.63 2.93
C ALA A 66 3.89 -7.09 1.52
N ALA A 67 2.60 -7.32 1.29
CA ALA A 67 2.09 -7.68 -0.04
C ALA A 67 2.33 -6.57 -1.07
N LEU A 68 2.23 -5.30 -0.64
CA LEU A 68 2.49 -4.15 -1.51
C LEU A 68 3.98 -3.99 -1.83
N ILE A 69 4.88 -4.30 -0.88
CA ILE A 69 6.33 -4.35 -1.11
C ILE A 69 6.64 -5.40 -2.17
N GLU A 70 6.13 -6.63 -2.00
CA GLU A 70 6.33 -7.71 -2.97
C GLU A 70 5.83 -7.31 -4.36
N ALA A 71 4.67 -6.66 -4.45
CA ALA A 71 4.13 -6.17 -5.71
C ALA A 71 5.05 -5.18 -6.42
N VAL A 72 5.60 -4.21 -5.66
CA VAL A 72 6.53 -3.21 -6.18
C VAL A 72 7.86 -3.85 -6.60
N GLU A 73 8.37 -4.80 -5.81
CA GLU A 73 9.62 -5.51 -6.13
C GLU A 73 9.52 -6.38 -7.39
N VAL A 74 8.33 -6.92 -7.68
CA VAL A 74 8.08 -7.67 -8.93
C VAL A 74 7.93 -6.74 -10.14
N ALA A 75 7.42 -5.52 -9.92
CA ALA A 75 7.17 -4.52 -10.96
C ALA A 75 8.40 -3.67 -11.34
N ALA A 76 9.44 -3.65 -10.50
CA ALA A 76 10.68 -2.88 -10.69
C ALA A 76 11.76 -3.67 -11.45
#